data_AF-A0A402DMV1-F1
#
_entry.id   AF-A0A402DMV1-F1
#
_cell.length_a   1.000
_cell.length_b   1.000
_cell.length_c   1.000
_cell.angle_alpha   90.00
_cell.angle_beta   90.00
_cell.angle_gamma   90.00
#
_symmetry.space_group_name_H-M   'P 1'
#
loop_
_entity.id
_entity.type
_entity.pdbx_description
1 polymer ?
#
loop_
_entity_poly.entity_id
_entity_poly.type
_entity_poly.pdbx_seq_one_letter_code
_entity_poly.pdbx_strand_id
1 'polypeptide(L)'
;MTGTGGTGTGSGARAAPSVPGVRGAHDVREADGVGEVHDAREVDDIGEVHDTRKVDDVPEARATHAVLEVLDPGVQTLVQDLGRPGWAHVGVGRSGAADGAALRLANRLIANPEGAAGLEVLMGGLRLRTRVPVTVALAGAPGPAWVDGVRVGPHAPLELPRGAVLRLGPPVRGLRTYVAVRGGVDVPPVLGSRATDVLGGIGPSPLAAGDVLAVGPPPVGWPVVDVAAVRLWPDRWVLPVVPGPHVDWFADGLDALLAGEGYVVTPASNRVALRLDGAPVTRTDERDGVELASQGLVAGAVQVPPDGAPVVFGVDHPVTGGYPVVGVVRSSALGVLGQVRPGERVRFVRG
;
A
#
# COMPACT_ATOMS: atom_id res chain seq x y z
N MET A 1 -17.85 0.21 73.15
CA MET A 1 -16.65 -0.66 73.15
C MET A 1 -15.99 -0.49 71.80
N THR A 2 -15.14 0.53 71.65
CA THR A 2 -13.65 0.47 71.82
C THR A 2 -13.01 -0.46 70.79
N GLY A 3 -12.13 -0.08 69.88
CA GLY A 3 -11.42 1.17 69.61
C GLY A 3 -10.11 0.84 68.87
N THR A 4 -9.61 1.80 68.08
CA THR A 4 -8.18 2.13 67.80
C THR A 4 -7.27 1.06 67.13
N GLY A 5 -6.35 1.32 66.20
CA GLY A 5 -5.77 2.56 65.67
C GLY A 5 -4.40 2.27 65.03
N GLY A 6 -4.01 3.11 64.05
CA GLY A 6 -2.63 3.57 63.85
C GLY A 6 -1.73 2.81 62.86
N THR A 7 -1.45 3.32 61.65
CA THR A 7 -0.39 4.29 61.24
C THR A 7 1.03 3.73 61.23
N GLY A 8 1.76 3.89 60.11
CA GLY A 8 3.22 3.86 60.11
C GLY A 8 3.91 3.52 58.79
N THR A 9 4.31 4.57 58.08
CA THR A 9 5.11 4.63 56.84
C THR A 9 6.55 4.06 56.93
N GLY A 10 7.14 3.68 55.80
CA GLY A 10 8.60 3.45 55.70
C GLY A 10 9.12 3.16 54.29
N SER A 11 9.77 4.17 53.70
CA SER A 11 10.49 4.21 52.42
C SER A 11 11.68 3.24 52.34
N GLY A 12 12.05 2.80 51.13
CA GLY A 12 13.28 2.05 50.89
C GLY A 12 13.60 1.82 49.40
N ALA A 13 14.08 2.85 48.72
CA ALA A 13 14.72 2.73 47.40
C ALA A 13 16.05 1.95 47.53
N ARG A 14 16.27 0.94 46.66
CA ARG A 14 17.55 0.21 46.57
C ARG A 14 18.30 0.60 45.30
N ALA A 15 19.50 1.13 45.51
CA ALA A 15 20.55 1.35 44.53
C ALA A 15 21.15 0.03 44.02
N ALA A 16 21.61 0.03 42.77
CA ALA A 16 22.45 -1.01 42.18
C ALA A 16 23.88 -0.46 41.93
N PRO A 17 24.93 -1.30 41.98
CA PRO A 17 26.29 -0.87 42.27
C PRO A 17 27.15 -0.59 41.03
N SER A 18 28.16 0.26 41.23
CA SER A 18 29.27 0.62 40.34
C SER A 18 30.52 -0.25 40.58
N VAL A 19 31.20 -0.72 39.53
CA VAL A 19 32.65 -1.06 39.54
C VAL A 19 33.23 -1.04 38.10
N PRO A 20 34.56 -1.08 37.84
CA PRO A 20 35.34 0.04 37.31
C PRO A 20 36.06 -0.22 35.96
N GLY A 21 36.70 0.81 35.39
CA GLY A 21 37.46 0.73 34.14
C GLY A 21 38.89 0.19 34.28
N VAL A 22 39.44 -0.27 33.14
CA VAL A 22 40.89 -0.43 32.88
C VAL A 22 41.19 -0.09 31.42
N ARG A 23 42.35 0.55 31.22
CA ARG A 23 42.92 1.12 29.99
C ARG A 23 43.54 0.08 29.06
N GLY A 24 43.66 0.43 27.78
CA GLY A 24 44.60 -0.17 26.83
C GLY A 24 44.78 0.75 25.62
N ALA A 25 46.02 1.17 25.37
CA ALA A 25 46.43 2.13 24.33
C ALA A 25 47.20 1.42 23.21
N HIS A 26 47.03 1.88 21.96
CA HIS A 26 47.94 1.74 20.80
C HIS A 26 47.54 2.87 19.84
N ASP A 27 48.25 4.00 19.75
CA ASP A 27 49.54 4.26 19.08
C ASP A 27 49.46 4.16 17.54
N VAL A 28 49.24 5.29 16.85
CA VAL A 28 49.74 5.55 15.48
C VAL A 28 50.10 7.04 15.39
N ARG A 29 51.29 7.27 14.83
CA ARG A 29 52.11 8.47 14.83
C ARG A 29 51.68 9.50 13.78
N GLU A 30 51.97 10.75 14.10
CA GLU A 30 52.01 11.93 13.22
C GLU A 30 53.47 12.36 13.01
N ALA A 31 53.76 13.00 11.86
CA ALA A 31 54.92 13.87 11.50
C ALA A 31 55.26 13.67 10.00
N ASP A 32 55.63 14.65 9.16
CA ASP A 32 55.92 16.09 9.30
C ASP A 32 56.21 16.69 7.90
N GLY A 33 56.18 18.03 7.77
CA GLY A 33 56.98 18.81 6.80
C GLY A 33 56.19 19.63 5.76
N VAL A 34 55.79 20.88 5.99
CA VAL A 34 56.54 22.18 6.05
C VAL A 34 56.98 22.74 4.68
N GLY A 35 56.58 23.99 4.39
CA GLY A 35 57.26 24.86 3.42
C GLY A 35 56.44 26.04 2.87
N GLU A 36 56.40 27.16 3.58
CA GLU A 36 56.19 28.53 3.03
C GLU A 36 57.33 28.87 2.02
N VAL A 37 57.32 29.87 1.13
CA VAL A 37 57.00 31.31 1.22
C VAL A 37 57.11 31.90 -0.21
N HIS A 38 56.39 32.99 -0.52
CA HIS A 38 56.90 34.28 -1.03
C HIS A 38 55.88 35.09 -1.85
N ASP A 39 56.11 36.39 -1.81
CA ASP A 39 55.18 37.51 -1.80
C ASP A 39 55.23 38.34 -3.10
N ALA A 40 54.14 39.08 -3.31
CA ALA A 40 53.95 40.31 -4.10
C ALA A 40 54.25 40.34 -5.62
N ARG A 41 53.25 40.76 -6.41
CA ARG A 41 53.11 42.14 -6.94
C ARG A 41 51.94 42.26 -7.93
N GLU A 42 51.30 43.43 -7.84
CA GLU A 42 50.20 44.00 -8.62
C GLU A 42 50.58 44.31 -10.08
N VAL A 43 49.68 44.05 -11.04
CA VAL A 43 49.52 44.84 -12.29
C VAL A 43 48.15 44.61 -12.95
N ASP A 44 47.42 45.71 -13.09
CA ASP A 44 46.45 46.16 -14.11
C ASP A 44 45.86 45.22 -15.19
N ASP A 45 44.52 45.23 -15.17
CA ASP A 45 43.59 45.60 -16.26
C ASP A 45 43.18 44.60 -17.38
N ILE A 46 41.95 44.85 -17.86
CA ILE A 46 41.24 44.41 -19.08
C ILE A 46 40.81 42.93 -19.29
N GLY A 47 39.49 42.72 -19.23
CA GLY A 47 38.80 41.62 -19.94
C GLY A 47 37.40 41.25 -19.44
N GLU A 48 36.39 42.10 -19.68
CA GLU A 48 34.99 41.65 -19.63
C GLU A 48 34.75 40.57 -20.69
N VAL A 49 34.56 39.32 -20.25
CA VAL A 49 34.02 38.26 -21.10
C VAL A 49 32.53 38.14 -20.80
N HIS A 50 31.71 38.70 -21.70
CA HIS A 50 30.28 38.45 -21.75
C HIS A 50 30.03 36.97 -22.11
N ASP A 51 29.90 36.12 -21.10
CA ASP A 51 29.39 34.77 -21.27
C ASP A 51 27.86 34.80 -21.37
N THR A 52 27.38 34.93 -22.59
CA THR A 52 25.95 34.80 -22.94
C THR A 52 25.55 33.34 -23.08
N ARG A 53 25.76 32.54 -22.02
CA ARG A 53 25.07 31.26 -21.89
C ARG A 53 23.64 31.53 -21.50
N LYS A 54 22.76 31.51 -22.51
CA LYS A 54 21.32 31.27 -22.32
C LYS A 54 21.17 30.14 -21.31
N VAL A 55 20.63 30.47 -20.14
CA VAL A 55 20.13 29.48 -19.21
C VAL A 55 18.96 28.83 -19.92
N ASP A 56 19.21 27.63 -20.46
CA ASP A 56 18.18 26.80 -21.06
C ASP A 56 17.02 26.67 -20.07
N ASP A 57 15.81 26.88 -20.60
CA ASP A 57 14.53 26.81 -19.90
C ASP A 57 14.48 25.63 -18.92
N VAL A 58 14.63 25.93 -17.63
CA VAL A 58 14.14 25.04 -16.58
C VAL A 58 12.62 24.99 -16.78
N PRO A 59 12.01 23.81 -17.04
CA PRO A 59 10.56 23.76 -17.18
C PRO A 59 9.94 24.33 -15.92
N GLU A 60 9.21 25.44 -16.04
CA GLU A 60 8.41 25.99 -14.94
C GLU A 60 7.62 24.83 -14.32
N ALA A 61 7.76 24.69 -13.00
CA ALA A 61 7.03 23.72 -12.21
C ALA A 61 5.53 23.86 -12.55
N ARG A 62 5.01 22.91 -13.34
CA ARG A 62 3.61 22.90 -13.75
C ARG A 62 2.75 22.98 -12.50
N ALA A 63 2.01 24.08 -12.36
CA ALA A 63 1.23 24.36 -11.17
C ALA A 63 0.33 23.16 -10.82
N THR A 64 0.69 22.46 -9.74
CA THR A 64 -0.15 21.47 -9.07
C THR A 64 -1.27 22.24 -8.40
N HIS A 65 -2.47 22.16 -8.97
CA HIS A 65 -3.61 22.83 -8.38
C HIS A 65 -4.21 21.92 -7.31
N ALA A 66 -4.48 22.48 -6.13
CA ALA A 66 -5.29 21.85 -5.10
C ALA A 66 -6.72 21.65 -5.63
N VAL A 67 -7.08 20.43 -6.00
CA VAL A 67 -8.21 20.15 -6.91
C VAL A 67 -9.35 19.39 -6.23
N LEU A 68 -9.05 18.43 -5.35
CA LEU A 68 -10.05 17.61 -4.66
C LEU A 68 -9.98 17.81 -3.16
N GLU A 69 -11.08 18.20 -2.53
CA GLU A 69 -11.22 18.30 -1.07
C GLU A 69 -11.99 17.10 -0.55
N VAL A 70 -11.42 16.40 0.43
CA VAL A 70 -12.06 15.28 1.11
C VAL A 70 -13.02 15.83 2.15
N LEU A 71 -14.33 15.65 1.94
CA LEU A 71 -15.34 16.02 2.92
C LEU A 71 -15.55 14.91 3.97
N ASP A 72 -15.47 13.67 3.51
CA ASP A 72 -15.63 12.47 4.32
C ASP A 72 -14.80 11.36 3.66
N PRO A 73 -13.80 10.76 4.33
CA PRO A 73 -12.98 9.70 3.75
C PRO A 73 -13.70 8.34 3.69
N GLY A 74 -14.91 8.22 4.25
CA GLY A 74 -15.57 6.94 4.47
C GLY A 74 -14.86 6.11 5.54
N VAL A 75 -14.96 4.78 5.45
CA VAL A 75 -14.30 3.87 6.41
C VAL A 75 -12.78 3.99 6.33
N GLN A 76 -12.25 4.00 5.10
CA GLN A 76 -10.85 4.25 4.81
C GLN A 76 -10.72 4.58 3.32
N THR A 77 -9.99 5.66 3.02
CA THR A 77 -9.55 5.97 1.65
C THR A 77 -8.05 6.16 1.63
N LEU A 78 -7.38 5.47 0.71
CA LEU A 78 -5.92 5.52 0.54
C LEU A 78 -5.57 6.04 -0.85
N VAL A 79 -4.43 6.73 -0.97
CA VAL A 79 -3.83 6.98 -2.29
C VAL A 79 -3.07 5.72 -2.71
N GLN A 80 -3.37 5.23 -3.91
CA GLN A 80 -2.78 4.00 -4.44
C GLN A 80 -2.39 4.15 -5.91
N ASP A 81 -1.16 3.76 -6.24
CA ASP A 81 -0.71 3.47 -7.60
C ASP A 81 -0.40 1.97 -7.75
N LEU A 82 0.50 1.57 -8.67
CA LEU A 82 0.89 0.17 -8.88
C LEU A 82 2.04 -0.32 -7.96
N GLY A 83 2.39 0.48 -6.96
CA GLY A 83 3.33 0.15 -5.90
C GLY A 83 4.79 0.49 -6.21
N ARG A 84 5.66 0.04 -5.31
CA ARG A 84 7.09 0.34 -5.20
C ARG A 84 7.96 -0.91 -5.32
N PRO A 85 8.13 -1.50 -6.53
CA PRO A 85 8.98 -2.67 -6.67
C PRO A 85 10.46 -2.34 -6.39
N GLY A 86 11.24 -3.36 -5.99
CA GLY A 86 12.71 -3.27 -5.92
C GLY A 86 13.30 -2.98 -4.55
N TRP A 87 12.50 -2.72 -3.51
CA TRP A 87 12.99 -2.29 -2.19
C TRP A 87 13.07 -3.39 -1.13
N ALA A 88 12.87 -4.65 -1.50
CA ALA A 88 12.92 -5.77 -0.54
C ALA A 88 14.28 -5.89 0.17
N HIS A 89 15.37 -5.49 -0.49
CA HIS A 89 16.73 -5.49 0.07
C HIS A 89 16.94 -4.56 1.28
N VAL A 90 16.03 -3.60 1.50
CA VAL A 90 15.99 -2.71 2.67
C VAL A 90 14.72 -2.91 3.52
N GLY A 91 14.02 -4.04 3.34
CA GLY A 91 12.86 -4.38 4.15
C GLY A 91 11.53 -3.72 3.75
N VAL A 92 11.46 -3.07 2.58
CA VAL A 92 10.25 -2.37 2.13
C VAL A 92 9.49 -3.21 1.11
N GLY A 93 8.20 -3.43 1.39
CA GLY A 93 7.26 -4.15 0.52
C GLY A 93 6.83 -3.36 -0.71
N ARG A 94 6.18 -4.04 -1.67
CA ARG A 94 5.74 -3.41 -2.92
C ARG A 94 4.49 -2.55 -2.75
N SER A 95 3.53 -2.92 -1.90
CA SER A 95 2.24 -2.22 -1.77
C SER A 95 1.54 -1.98 -3.13
N GLY A 96 0.72 -0.93 -3.23
CA GLY A 96 -0.09 -0.56 -4.39
C GLY A 96 -1.56 -0.94 -4.25
N ALA A 97 -2.34 -0.70 -5.30
CA ALA A 97 -3.75 -1.04 -5.34
C ALA A 97 -4.01 -2.54 -5.07
N ALA A 98 -4.90 -2.83 -4.12
CA ALA A 98 -5.25 -4.21 -3.76
C ALA A 98 -5.97 -4.97 -4.90
N ASP A 99 -6.63 -4.23 -5.79
CA ASP A 99 -7.16 -4.68 -7.07
C ASP A 99 -6.62 -3.76 -8.16
N GLY A 100 -5.35 -4.00 -8.52
CA GLY A 100 -4.67 -3.22 -9.55
C GLY A 100 -5.33 -3.31 -10.93
N ALA A 101 -6.18 -4.30 -11.22
CA ALA A 101 -6.93 -4.32 -12.49
C ALA A 101 -8.02 -3.25 -12.50
N ALA A 102 -8.71 -3.04 -11.38
CA ALA A 102 -9.70 -1.98 -11.23
C ALA A 102 -9.07 -0.58 -11.30
N LEU A 103 -7.93 -0.35 -10.64
CA LEU A 103 -7.22 0.93 -10.75
C LEU A 103 -6.84 1.24 -12.21
N ARG A 104 -6.23 0.27 -12.91
CA ARG A 104 -5.87 0.44 -14.33
C ARG A 104 -7.08 0.74 -15.20
N LEU A 105 -8.21 0.06 -14.96
CA LEU A 105 -9.46 0.33 -15.67
C LEU A 105 -9.95 1.77 -15.43
N ALA A 106 -10.00 2.23 -14.18
CA ALA A 106 -10.40 3.60 -13.86
C ALA A 106 -9.51 4.64 -14.56
N ASN A 107 -8.18 4.43 -14.56
CA ASN A 107 -7.25 5.30 -15.25
C ASN A 107 -7.45 5.31 -16.77
N ARG A 108 -7.57 4.15 -17.40
CA ARG A 108 -7.78 4.04 -18.86
C ARG A 108 -9.03 4.77 -19.33
N LEU A 109 -10.12 4.68 -18.57
CA LEU A 109 -11.41 5.32 -18.92
C LEU A 109 -11.27 6.82 -19.12
N ILE A 110 -10.33 7.47 -18.43
CA ILE A 110 -10.08 8.92 -18.51
C ILE A 110 -8.71 9.24 -19.13
N ALA A 111 -8.16 8.32 -19.92
CA ALA A 111 -6.90 8.41 -20.65
C ALA A 111 -5.62 8.58 -19.79
N ASN A 112 -5.70 8.40 -18.48
CA ASN A 112 -4.50 8.42 -17.66
C ASN A 112 -3.57 7.25 -18.03
N PRO A 113 -2.24 7.38 -17.82
CA PRO A 113 -1.37 6.23 -17.72
C PRO A 113 -1.95 5.22 -16.73
N GLU A 114 -1.94 3.94 -17.06
CA GLU A 114 -2.61 2.92 -16.24
C GLU A 114 -2.13 2.88 -14.78
N GLY A 115 -0.88 3.28 -14.55
CA GLY A 115 -0.27 3.35 -13.23
C GLY A 115 -0.37 4.69 -12.51
N ALA A 116 -1.14 5.66 -13.02
CA ALA A 116 -1.39 6.90 -12.30
C ALA A 116 -2.07 6.63 -10.94
N ALA A 117 -1.72 7.42 -9.92
CA ALA A 117 -2.31 7.25 -8.60
C ALA A 117 -3.79 7.63 -8.61
N GLY A 118 -4.60 6.81 -7.97
CA GLY A 118 -6.01 7.04 -7.70
C GLY A 118 -6.32 6.83 -6.23
N LEU A 119 -7.61 6.88 -5.90
CA LEU A 119 -8.09 6.64 -4.54
C LEU A 119 -8.67 5.23 -4.44
N GLU A 120 -8.15 4.43 -3.53
CA GLU A 120 -8.73 3.14 -3.12
C GLU A 120 -9.66 3.37 -1.94
N VAL A 121 -10.97 3.14 -2.14
CA VAL A 121 -12.03 3.40 -1.17
C VAL A 121 -12.57 2.09 -0.62
N LEU A 122 -12.41 1.89 0.69
CA LEU A 122 -12.93 0.73 1.41
C LEU A 122 -14.39 0.94 1.80
N MET A 123 -15.29 0.06 1.36
CA MET A 123 -16.71 0.05 1.74
C MET A 123 -17.52 1.32 1.39
N GLY A 124 -17.01 2.16 0.48
CA GLY A 124 -17.70 3.40 0.06
C GLY A 124 -17.62 4.51 1.12
N GLY A 125 -18.63 5.37 1.18
CA GLY A 125 -18.72 6.48 2.15
C GLY A 125 -17.94 7.74 1.75
N LEU A 126 -16.96 7.62 0.86
CA LEU A 126 -16.18 8.75 0.35
C LEU A 126 -17.06 9.88 -0.19
N ARG A 127 -16.79 11.11 0.26
CA ARG A 127 -17.33 12.36 -0.29
C ARG A 127 -16.20 13.29 -0.68
N LEU A 128 -16.14 13.64 -1.96
CA LEU A 128 -15.13 14.55 -2.52
C LEU A 128 -15.80 15.78 -3.11
N ARG A 129 -15.30 16.97 -2.77
CA ARG A 129 -15.66 18.23 -3.42
C ARG A 129 -14.59 18.64 -4.40
N THR A 130 -15.00 19.03 -5.60
CA THR A 130 -14.10 19.56 -6.61
C THR A 130 -13.90 21.07 -6.41
N ARG A 131 -12.65 21.55 -6.45
CA ARG A 131 -12.33 22.98 -6.37
C ARG A 131 -12.20 23.64 -7.73
N VAL A 132 -12.04 22.83 -8.77
CA VAL A 132 -12.04 23.18 -10.20
C VAL A 132 -12.81 22.11 -10.96
N PRO A 133 -13.20 22.34 -12.23
CA PRO A 133 -13.77 21.29 -13.05
C PRO A 133 -12.79 20.13 -13.23
N VAL A 134 -13.27 18.89 -13.10
CA VAL A 134 -12.46 17.67 -13.26
C VAL A 134 -13.23 16.58 -13.98
N THR A 135 -12.51 15.66 -14.60
CA THR A 135 -13.08 14.38 -15.04
C THR A 135 -12.59 13.28 -14.11
N VAL A 136 -13.50 12.44 -13.62
CA VAL A 136 -13.19 11.25 -12.83
C VAL A 136 -13.75 10.00 -13.49
N ALA A 137 -13.28 8.83 -13.09
CA ALA A 137 -13.90 7.55 -13.39
C ALA A 137 -13.88 6.63 -12.18
N LEU A 138 -14.90 5.78 -12.10
CA LEU A 138 -15.08 4.80 -11.03
C LEU A 138 -14.90 3.38 -11.57
N ALA A 139 -14.16 2.54 -10.87
CA ALA A 139 -14.06 1.12 -11.17
C ALA A 139 -13.94 0.27 -9.90
N GLY A 140 -13.94 -1.06 -10.04
CA GLY A 140 -13.89 -1.98 -8.91
C GLY A 140 -15.29 -2.28 -8.38
N ALA A 141 -15.42 -2.41 -7.06
CA ALA A 141 -16.65 -2.82 -6.40
C ALA A 141 -17.86 -1.97 -6.84
N PRO A 142 -18.90 -2.58 -7.46
CA PRO A 142 -20.04 -1.82 -7.94
C PRO A 142 -20.83 -1.31 -6.75
N GLY A 143 -21.17 -0.03 -6.77
CA GLY A 143 -21.97 0.63 -5.77
C GLY A 143 -22.70 1.83 -6.36
N PRO A 144 -23.73 2.34 -5.69
CA PRO A 144 -24.35 3.58 -6.11
C PRO A 144 -23.38 4.74 -5.87
N ALA A 145 -23.31 5.66 -6.84
CA ALA A 145 -22.56 6.90 -6.74
C ALA A 145 -23.47 8.08 -7.13
N TRP A 146 -23.15 9.26 -6.62
CA TRP A 146 -23.91 10.48 -6.90
C TRP A 146 -22.98 11.67 -7.12
N VAL A 147 -23.39 12.58 -8.00
CA VAL A 147 -22.82 13.93 -8.14
C VAL A 147 -23.95 14.91 -7.80
N ASP A 148 -23.76 15.71 -6.74
CA ASP A 148 -24.76 16.67 -6.25
C ASP A 148 -26.17 16.07 -6.05
N GLY A 149 -26.23 14.82 -5.58
CA GLY A 149 -27.48 14.09 -5.34
C GLY A 149 -28.07 13.39 -6.57
N VAL A 150 -27.55 13.63 -7.78
CA VAL A 150 -27.96 12.92 -9.00
C VAL A 150 -27.17 11.63 -9.13
N ARG A 151 -27.85 10.52 -9.38
CA ARG A 151 -27.22 9.19 -9.48
C ARG A 151 -26.38 9.08 -10.76
N VAL A 152 -25.15 8.58 -10.62
CA VAL A 152 -24.23 8.33 -11.74
C VAL A 152 -23.80 6.86 -11.80
N GLY A 153 -23.42 6.40 -12.99
CA GLY A 153 -22.94 5.04 -13.24
C GLY A 153 -21.42 4.92 -13.07
N PRO A 154 -20.90 3.75 -12.68
CA PRO A 154 -19.47 3.47 -12.73
C PRO A 154 -19.01 3.18 -14.17
N HIS A 155 -17.70 3.02 -14.35
CA HIS A 155 -17.06 2.57 -15.59
C HIS A 155 -17.25 3.49 -16.81
N ALA A 156 -17.45 4.79 -16.58
CA ALA A 156 -17.49 5.82 -17.61
C ALA A 156 -16.79 7.09 -17.10
N PRO A 157 -16.31 7.97 -17.99
CA PRO A 157 -15.92 9.33 -17.63
C PRO A 157 -17.09 10.08 -17.02
N LEU A 158 -16.85 10.76 -15.90
CA LEU A 158 -17.78 11.62 -15.21
C LEU A 158 -17.18 13.02 -15.14
N GLU A 159 -17.85 13.99 -15.75
CA GLU A 159 -17.46 15.39 -15.66
C GLU A 159 -18.10 16.03 -14.42
N LEU A 160 -17.27 16.57 -13.55
CA LEU A 160 -17.70 17.23 -12.32
C LEU A 160 -17.35 18.72 -12.45
N PRO A 161 -18.34 19.63 -12.45
CA PRO A 161 -18.07 21.06 -12.45
C PRO A 161 -17.41 21.48 -11.13
N ARG A 162 -16.91 22.71 -11.07
CA ARG A 162 -16.38 23.29 -9.82
C ARG A 162 -17.47 23.29 -8.73
N GLY A 163 -17.09 22.85 -7.53
CA GLY A 163 -17.97 22.82 -6.36
C GLY A 163 -18.81 21.55 -6.24
N ALA A 164 -18.85 20.72 -7.29
CA ALA A 164 -19.61 19.48 -7.29
C ALA A 164 -19.10 18.51 -6.23
N VAL A 165 -20.02 17.75 -5.64
CA VAL A 165 -19.72 16.74 -4.64
C VAL A 165 -19.99 15.35 -5.19
N LEU A 166 -18.92 14.58 -5.40
CA LEU A 166 -19.00 13.14 -5.63
C LEU A 166 -19.21 12.43 -4.29
N ARG A 167 -20.20 11.54 -4.24
CA ARG A 167 -20.46 10.67 -3.10
C ARG A 167 -20.51 9.21 -3.54
N LEU A 168 -19.77 8.34 -2.84
CA LEU A 168 -19.86 6.89 -3.01
C LEU A 168 -20.71 6.27 -1.91
N GLY A 169 -21.67 5.43 -2.29
CA GLY A 169 -22.41 4.59 -1.36
C GLY A 169 -21.70 3.26 -1.11
N PRO A 170 -22.22 2.44 -0.18
CA PRO A 170 -21.67 1.12 0.08
C PRO A 170 -21.79 0.25 -1.18
N PRO A 171 -20.75 -0.50 -1.55
CA PRO A 171 -20.81 -1.40 -2.70
C PRO A 171 -21.84 -2.51 -2.48
N VAL A 172 -22.50 -2.97 -3.54
CA VAL A 172 -23.46 -4.08 -3.48
C VAL A 172 -22.75 -5.44 -3.47
N ARG A 173 -21.60 -5.53 -4.13
CA ARG A 173 -20.68 -6.68 -4.18
C ARG A 173 -19.25 -6.17 -4.21
N GLY A 174 -18.28 -6.98 -3.76
CA GLY A 174 -16.89 -6.53 -3.67
C GLY A 174 -16.64 -5.54 -2.53
N LEU A 175 -15.40 -5.15 -2.32
CA LEU A 175 -14.99 -4.42 -1.13
C LEU A 175 -14.42 -3.03 -1.43
N ARG A 176 -13.68 -2.90 -2.55
CA ARG A 176 -12.90 -1.70 -2.87
C ARG A 176 -13.33 -1.07 -4.19
N THR A 177 -13.67 0.21 -4.13
CA THR A 177 -13.94 1.05 -5.30
C THR A 177 -12.74 1.95 -5.55
N TYR A 178 -12.39 2.16 -6.82
CA TYR A 178 -11.31 3.06 -7.23
C TYR A 178 -11.89 4.31 -7.86
N VAL A 179 -11.40 5.47 -7.41
CA VAL A 179 -11.65 6.77 -8.04
C VAL A 179 -10.37 7.23 -8.73
N ALA A 180 -10.38 7.26 -10.05
CA ALA A 180 -9.33 7.93 -10.82
C ALA A 180 -9.79 9.35 -11.15
N VAL A 181 -8.86 10.30 -11.15
CA VAL A 181 -9.06 11.68 -11.61
C VAL A 181 -8.12 11.95 -12.76
N ARG A 182 -8.58 12.61 -13.82
CA ARG A 182 -7.80 12.83 -15.03
C ARG A 182 -6.60 13.72 -14.71
N GLY A 183 -5.39 13.24 -14.99
CA GLY A 183 -4.12 13.79 -14.53
C GLY A 183 -3.47 13.03 -13.36
N GLY A 184 -4.25 12.21 -12.65
CA GLY A 184 -3.81 11.42 -11.49
C GLY A 184 -3.67 12.24 -10.20
N VAL A 185 -3.78 11.58 -9.05
CA VAL A 185 -3.53 12.20 -7.75
C VAL A 185 -2.04 12.48 -7.61
N ASP A 186 -1.67 13.74 -7.44
CA ASP A 186 -0.28 14.18 -7.47
C ASP A 186 0.27 14.54 -6.09
N VAL A 187 0.30 13.53 -5.22
CA VAL A 187 1.03 13.59 -3.95
C VAL A 187 2.52 13.27 -4.19
N PRO A 188 3.46 13.77 -3.37
CA PRO A 188 4.87 13.44 -3.52
C PRO A 188 5.10 11.92 -3.48
N PRO A 189 5.85 11.34 -4.43
CA PRO A 189 6.21 9.93 -4.37
C PRO A 189 7.24 9.70 -3.26
N VAL A 190 7.03 8.67 -2.46
CA VAL A 190 8.04 8.12 -1.53
C VAL A 190 8.63 6.92 -2.25
N LEU A 191 9.96 6.69 -2.26
CA LEU A 191 10.57 5.50 -2.89
C LEU A 191 10.02 5.14 -4.29
N GLY A 192 9.75 6.16 -5.12
CA GLY A 192 9.25 6.00 -6.50
C GLY A 192 7.76 5.68 -6.67
N SER A 193 6.95 5.72 -5.60
CA SER A 193 5.50 5.46 -5.68
C SER A 193 4.69 6.26 -4.67
N ARG A 194 3.43 6.53 -5.03
CA ARG A 194 2.42 7.25 -4.25
C ARG A 194 1.51 6.32 -3.43
N ALA A 195 1.74 5.01 -3.45
CA ALA A 195 0.94 4.05 -2.71
C ALA A 195 1.16 4.15 -1.20
N THR A 196 0.08 4.10 -0.43
CA THR A 196 0.12 3.91 1.03
C THR A 196 0.34 2.43 1.36
N ASP A 197 1.46 2.11 2.01
CA ASP A 197 1.72 0.81 2.64
C ASP A 197 1.24 0.87 4.10
N VAL A 198 0.18 0.12 4.41
CA VAL A 198 -0.42 0.11 5.75
C VAL A 198 0.45 -0.62 6.78
N LEU A 199 1.22 -1.64 6.36
CA LEU A 199 2.09 -2.37 7.27
C LEU A 199 3.34 -1.56 7.60
N GLY A 200 3.98 -1.01 6.57
CA GLY A 200 5.22 -0.26 6.71
C GLY A 200 5.03 1.21 7.15
N GLY A 201 3.82 1.76 7.03
CA GLY A 201 3.56 3.18 7.26
C GLY A 201 4.28 4.07 6.23
N ILE A 202 4.45 3.59 5.00
CA ILE A 202 5.23 4.25 3.94
C ILE A 202 4.29 4.85 2.91
N GLY A 203 4.60 6.07 2.45
CA GLY A 203 3.79 6.79 1.49
C GLY A 203 2.82 7.77 2.17
N PRO A 204 1.79 8.26 1.45
CA PRO A 204 0.81 9.18 2.00
C PRO A 204 0.02 8.53 3.14
N SER A 205 -0.31 9.29 4.18
CA SER A 205 -1.24 8.84 5.22
C SER A 205 -2.63 8.53 4.63
N PRO A 206 -3.42 7.64 5.27
CA PRO A 206 -4.84 7.51 4.97
C PRO A 206 -5.53 8.88 5.01
N LEU A 207 -6.44 9.13 4.06
CA LEU A 207 -7.06 10.43 3.91
C LEU A 207 -7.99 10.75 5.09
N ALA A 208 -7.99 12.02 5.49
CA ALA A 208 -8.86 12.59 6.50
C ALA A 208 -9.80 13.65 5.92
N ALA A 209 -10.89 13.94 6.63
CA ALA A 209 -11.74 15.07 6.28
C ALA A 209 -10.96 16.39 6.37
N GLY A 210 -11.09 17.24 5.35
CA GLY A 210 -10.36 18.48 5.20
C GLY A 210 -9.09 18.36 4.34
N ASP A 211 -8.62 17.15 4.04
CA ASP A 211 -7.47 16.96 3.15
C ASP A 211 -7.77 17.51 1.75
N VAL A 212 -6.75 18.10 1.13
CA VAL A 212 -6.85 18.64 -0.22
C VAL A 212 -5.76 18.02 -1.09
N LEU A 213 -6.20 17.33 -2.15
CA LEU A 213 -5.34 16.60 -3.05
C LEU A 213 -5.06 17.43 -4.30
N ALA A 214 -3.78 17.50 -4.66
CA ALA A 214 -3.36 17.99 -5.96
C ALA A 214 -3.65 16.97 -7.05
N VAL A 215 -3.91 17.46 -8.26
CA VAL A 215 -4.07 16.64 -9.47
C VAL A 215 -3.04 17.08 -10.50
N GLY A 216 -2.40 16.09 -11.13
CA GLY A 216 -1.37 16.32 -12.14
C GLY A 216 -1.96 16.89 -13.45
N PRO A 217 -1.11 17.29 -14.41
CA PRO A 217 -1.56 17.76 -15.70
C PRO A 217 -2.31 16.65 -16.46
N PRO A 218 -3.47 16.94 -17.07
CA PRO A 218 -4.22 15.92 -17.80
C PRO A 218 -3.47 15.49 -19.07
N PRO A 219 -3.63 14.22 -19.50
CA PRO A 219 -3.10 13.77 -20.79
C PRO A 219 -3.74 14.52 -21.96
N VAL A 220 -3.04 14.58 -23.10
CA VAL A 220 -3.49 15.36 -24.29
C VAL A 220 -4.69 14.70 -25.00
N GLY A 221 -4.74 13.37 -25.04
CA GLY A 221 -5.76 12.61 -25.79
C GLY A 221 -6.86 11.99 -24.93
N TRP A 222 -7.90 11.49 -25.60
CA TRP A 222 -8.94 10.63 -25.03
C TRP A 222 -8.77 9.19 -25.51
N PRO A 223 -9.27 8.18 -24.78
CA PRO A 223 -9.23 6.82 -25.28
C PRO A 223 -10.17 6.68 -26.49
N VAL A 224 -9.72 5.98 -27.52
CA VAL A 224 -10.48 5.70 -28.76
C VAL A 224 -11.29 4.40 -28.66
N VAL A 225 -11.97 4.20 -27.53
CA VAL A 225 -12.70 2.96 -27.25
C VAL A 225 -14.15 3.28 -26.89
N ASP A 226 -15.10 2.69 -27.61
CA ASP A 226 -16.54 2.87 -27.38
C ASP A 226 -17.07 2.03 -26.20
N VAL A 227 -16.42 0.90 -25.90
CA VAL A 227 -16.83 -0.03 -24.84
C VAL A 227 -15.64 -0.50 -24.02
N ALA A 228 -15.68 -0.25 -22.71
CA ALA A 228 -14.66 -0.75 -21.80
C ALA A 228 -14.98 -2.18 -21.34
N ALA A 229 -13.98 -3.07 -21.38
CA ALA A 229 -14.09 -4.39 -20.78
C ALA A 229 -14.13 -4.25 -19.24
N VAL A 230 -15.32 -4.42 -18.67
CA VAL A 230 -15.54 -4.42 -17.21
C VAL A 230 -15.52 -5.85 -16.70
N ARG A 231 -14.96 -6.05 -15.49
CA ARG A 231 -14.96 -7.34 -14.81
C ARG A 231 -16.40 -7.85 -14.61
N LEU A 232 -16.63 -9.12 -14.93
CA LEU A 232 -17.80 -9.86 -14.46
C LEU A 232 -17.64 -10.23 -12.99
N TRP A 233 -18.67 -9.95 -12.19
CA TRP A 233 -18.68 -10.28 -10.77
C TRP A 233 -19.10 -11.74 -10.59
N PRO A 234 -18.22 -12.59 -10.03
CA PRO A 234 -18.52 -14.01 -9.90
C PRO A 234 -19.54 -14.24 -8.78
N ASP A 235 -20.28 -15.35 -8.88
CA ASP A 235 -21.15 -15.81 -7.78
C ASP A 235 -20.36 -16.45 -6.63
N ARG A 236 -19.13 -16.87 -6.91
CA ARG A 236 -18.20 -17.49 -5.94
C ARG A 236 -16.78 -16.98 -6.14
N TRP A 237 -16.09 -16.70 -5.04
CA TRP A 237 -14.69 -16.31 -5.09
C TRP A 237 -13.79 -17.52 -5.25
N VAL A 238 -12.97 -17.51 -6.31
CA VAL A 238 -12.04 -18.59 -6.62
C VAL A 238 -10.62 -18.03 -6.67
N LEU A 239 -9.70 -18.74 -6.03
CA LEU A 239 -8.28 -18.43 -5.97
C LEU A 239 -7.50 -19.58 -6.61
N PRO A 240 -7.05 -19.45 -7.87
CA PRO A 240 -6.15 -20.42 -8.47
C PRO A 240 -4.77 -20.36 -7.82
N VAL A 241 -4.23 -21.52 -7.40
CA VAL A 241 -2.99 -21.63 -6.62
C VAL A 241 -1.99 -22.56 -7.29
N VAL A 242 -0.73 -22.13 -7.34
CA VAL A 242 0.43 -22.97 -7.71
C VAL A 242 1.00 -23.59 -6.42
N PRO A 243 1.35 -24.90 -6.39
CA PRO A 243 1.86 -25.54 -5.19
C PRO A 243 3.18 -24.94 -4.67
N GLY A 244 3.37 -24.99 -3.36
CA GLY A 244 4.64 -24.78 -2.69
C GLY A 244 5.05 -23.32 -2.45
N PRO A 245 6.32 -23.09 -2.03
CA PRO A 245 7.42 -24.06 -2.07
C PRO A 245 7.47 -25.12 -0.95
N HIS A 246 6.60 -25.07 0.06
CA HIS A 246 6.65 -25.97 1.23
C HIS A 246 5.50 -26.98 1.21
N VAL A 247 5.11 -27.47 0.04
CA VAL A 247 3.97 -28.38 -0.09
C VAL A 247 4.23 -29.70 0.66
N ASP A 248 5.48 -30.12 0.74
CA ASP A 248 5.96 -31.30 1.47
C ASP A 248 5.84 -31.17 3.00
N TRP A 249 5.50 -29.99 3.51
CA TRP A 249 5.28 -29.79 4.95
C TRP A 249 3.91 -30.26 5.42
N PHE A 250 2.99 -30.55 4.51
CA PHE A 250 1.58 -30.79 4.83
C PHE A 250 1.17 -32.21 4.44
N ALA A 251 0.39 -32.88 5.29
CA ALA A 251 0.05 -34.29 5.15
C ALA A 251 -0.61 -34.63 3.79
N ASP A 252 -1.58 -33.80 3.36
CA ASP A 252 -2.23 -33.92 2.05
C ASP A 252 -1.68 -32.91 1.02
N GLY A 253 -0.50 -32.34 1.28
CA GLY A 253 0.13 -31.35 0.44
C GLY A 253 -0.78 -30.19 0.07
N LEU A 254 -0.88 -29.87 -1.23
CA LEU A 254 -1.77 -28.83 -1.72
C LEU A 254 -3.25 -29.23 -1.58
N ASP A 255 -3.57 -30.52 -1.65
CA ASP A 255 -4.95 -30.99 -1.64
C ASP A 255 -5.65 -30.69 -0.31
N ALA A 256 -4.89 -30.59 0.80
CA ALA A 256 -5.39 -30.06 2.08
C ALA A 256 -6.03 -28.66 1.94
N LEU A 257 -5.40 -27.77 1.15
CA LEU A 257 -5.91 -26.42 0.89
C LEU A 257 -7.08 -26.42 -0.11
N LEU A 258 -7.11 -27.36 -1.04
CA LEU A 258 -8.15 -27.45 -2.08
C LEU A 258 -9.41 -28.18 -1.59
N ALA A 259 -9.35 -28.83 -0.44
CA ALA A 259 -10.41 -29.65 0.11
C ALA A 259 -11.64 -28.85 0.55
N GLY A 260 -12.77 -29.58 0.63
CA GLY A 260 -14.03 -29.05 1.17
C GLY A 260 -14.67 -27.97 0.31
N GLU A 261 -15.45 -27.11 0.98
CA GLU A 261 -16.24 -26.05 0.33
C GLU A 261 -15.49 -24.72 0.19
N GLY A 262 -14.25 -24.65 0.67
CA GLY A 262 -13.45 -23.42 0.78
C GLY A 262 -13.50 -22.81 2.18
N TYR A 263 -12.94 -21.61 2.33
CA TYR A 263 -12.70 -20.95 3.61
C TYR A 263 -13.44 -19.63 3.74
N VAL A 264 -13.91 -19.32 4.94
CA VAL A 264 -14.58 -18.05 5.26
C VAL A 264 -13.52 -16.99 5.56
N VAL A 265 -13.63 -15.83 4.92
CA VAL A 265 -12.77 -14.68 5.21
C VAL A 265 -13.18 -14.07 6.55
N THR A 266 -12.24 -13.94 7.47
CA THR A 266 -12.52 -13.41 8.81
C THR A 266 -12.48 -11.87 8.84
N PRO A 267 -13.12 -11.22 9.83
CA PRO A 267 -13.03 -9.77 10.03
C PRO A 267 -11.62 -9.23 10.33
N ALA A 268 -10.67 -10.09 10.69
CA ALA A 268 -9.27 -9.72 10.93
C ALA A 268 -8.46 -9.54 9.62
N SER A 269 -9.10 -9.70 8.47
CA SER A 269 -8.48 -9.55 7.14
C SER A 269 -8.30 -8.08 6.76
N ASN A 270 -7.17 -7.75 6.13
CA ASN A 270 -6.84 -6.40 5.69
C ASN A 270 -5.94 -6.44 4.43
N ARG A 271 -5.27 -5.32 4.09
CA ARG A 271 -4.37 -5.23 2.93
C ARG A 271 -3.09 -6.08 3.08
N VAL A 272 -2.71 -6.44 4.30
CA VAL A 272 -1.55 -7.28 4.60
C VAL A 272 -1.86 -8.73 4.27
N ALA A 273 -3.01 -9.23 4.72
CA ALA A 273 -3.43 -10.59 4.44
C ALA A 273 -4.94 -10.81 4.62
N LEU A 274 -5.47 -11.80 3.89
CA LEU A 274 -6.71 -12.47 4.23
C LEU A 274 -6.44 -13.54 5.26
N ARG A 275 -7.20 -13.51 6.36
CA ARG A 275 -7.17 -14.52 7.41
C ARG A 275 -8.41 -15.38 7.27
N LEU A 276 -8.21 -16.69 7.13
CA LEU A 276 -9.25 -17.60 6.72
C LEU A 276 -9.64 -18.56 7.84
N ASP A 277 -10.93 -18.83 7.94
CA ASP A 277 -11.52 -19.82 8.85
C ASP A 277 -12.10 -20.99 8.04
N GLY A 278 -11.84 -22.23 8.46
CA GLY A 278 -12.18 -23.43 7.70
C GLY A 278 -11.43 -24.66 8.19
N ALA A 279 -11.40 -25.70 7.35
CA ALA A 279 -10.68 -26.93 7.69
C ALA A 279 -9.18 -26.66 7.84
N PRO A 280 -8.56 -27.02 8.98
CA PRO A 280 -7.15 -26.76 9.20
C PRO A 280 -6.28 -27.52 8.20
N VAL A 281 -5.21 -26.88 7.74
CA VAL A 281 -4.19 -27.50 6.91
C VAL A 281 -3.09 -28.02 7.83
N THR A 282 -3.07 -29.33 8.05
CA THR A 282 -2.19 -29.96 9.04
C THR A 282 -0.82 -30.26 8.46
N ARG A 283 0.22 -30.00 9.27
CA ARG A 283 1.59 -30.39 8.94
C ARG A 283 1.78 -31.90 9.04
N THR A 284 2.83 -32.46 8.43
CA THR A 284 3.23 -33.84 8.70
C THR A 284 3.80 -33.97 10.11
N ASP A 285 3.79 -35.19 10.67
CA ASP A 285 4.33 -35.45 12.01
C ASP A 285 5.82 -35.07 12.12
N GLU A 286 6.60 -35.22 11.05
CA GLU A 286 8.03 -34.84 11.03
C GLU A 286 8.27 -33.32 10.98
N ARG A 287 7.24 -32.54 10.64
CA ARG A 287 7.30 -31.08 10.48
C ARG A 287 6.52 -30.34 11.56
N ASP A 288 5.82 -31.07 12.42
CA ASP A 288 5.15 -30.48 13.57
C ASP A 288 6.16 -29.93 14.58
N GLY A 289 5.90 -28.73 15.09
CA GLY A 289 6.84 -27.99 15.95
C GLY A 289 8.16 -27.55 15.29
N VAL A 290 8.39 -27.86 14.01
CA VAL A 290 9.60 -27.43 13.29
C VAL A 290 9.47 -25.97 12.85
N GLU A 291 10.47 -25.18 13.20
CA GLU A 291 10.59 -23.77 12.81
C GLU A 291 11.21 -23.64 11.40
N LEU A 292 10.70 -22.69 10.62
CA LEU A 292 11.21 -22.37 9.30
C LEU A 292 11.96 -21.04 9.33
N ALA A 293 13.20 -21.06 8.85
CA ALA A 293 13.97 -19.83 8.73
C ALA A 293 13.22 -18.81 7.85
N SER A 294 13.22 -17.54 8.28
CA SER A 294 12.55 -16.48 7.54
C SER A 294 13.06 -16.39 6.11
N GLN A 295 12.13 -16.34 5.17
CA GLN A 295 12.40 -16.27 3.74
C GLN A 295 11.53 -15.23 3.05
N GLY A 296 11.91 -14.85 1.83
CA GLY A 296 11.16 -13.89 1.03
C GLY A 296 9.73 -14.32 0.77
N LEU A 297 8.79 -13.39 0.95
CA LEU A 297 7.38 -13.57 0.63
C LEU A 297 6.97 -12.79 -0.61
N VAL A 298 5.87 -13.23 -1.21
CA VAL A 298 5.21 -12.55 -2.33
C VAL A 298 3.72 -12.44 -2.06
N ALA A 299 3.09 -11.41 -2.61
CA ALA A 299 1.63 -11.31 -2.62
C ALA A 299 1.01 -12.57 -3.23
N GLY A 300 -0.01 -13.10 -2.56
CA GLY A 300 -0.67 -14.36 -2.90
C GLY A 300 -0.09 -15.59 -2.22
N ALA A 301 1.05 -15.50 -1.54
CA ALA A 301 1.57 -16.63 -0.76
C ALA A 301 0.56 -17.03 0.33
N VAL A 302 0.26 -18.33 0.41
CA VAL A 302 -0.65 -18.94 1.38
C VAL A 302 0.19 -19.57 2.48
N GLN A 303 0.42 -18.84 3.57
CA GLN A 303 1.08 -19.36 4.75
C GLN A 303 0.11 -20.15 5.64
N VAL A 304 0.63 -21.17 6.29
CA VAL A 304 -0.11 -21.96 7.28
C VAL A 304 0.66 -21.92 8.61
N PRO A 305 0.18 -21.12 9.58
CA PRO A 305 0.74 -21.10 10.94
C PRO A 305 0.49 -22.43 11.67
N PRO A 306 1.03 -22.62 12.89
CA PRO A 306 0.87 -23.86 13.66
C PRO A 306 -0.59 -24.23 13.98
N ASP A 307 -1.52 -23.26 13.99
CA ASP A 307 -2.95 -23.50 14.19
C ASP A 307 -3.66 -24.10 12.96
N GLY A 308 -2.95 -24.23 11.82
CA GLY A 308 -3.48 -24.78 10.58
C GLY A 308 -4.39 -23.83 9.80
N ALA A 309 -4.64 -22.60 10.27
CA ALA A 309 -5.54 -21.65 9.63
C ALA A 309 -4.83 -20.91 8.48
N PRO A 310 -5.24 -21.08 7.21
CA PRO A 310 -4.51 -20.47 6.10
C PRO A 310 -4.58 -18.93 6.11
N VAL A 311 -3.45 -18.30 5.79
CA VAL A 311 -3.32 -16.84 5.65
C VAL A 311 -2.81 -16.53 4.25
N VAL A 312 -3.59 -15.78 3.46
CA VAL A 312 -3.23 -15.39 2.09
C VAL A 312 -2.69 -13.96 2.09
N PHE A 313 -1.42 -13.78 1.77
CA PHE A 313 -0.81 -12.46 1.78
C PHE A 313 -1.34 -11.54 0.67
N GLY A 314 -1.69 -10.32 1.05
CA GLY A 314 -2.13 -9.25 0.18
C GLY A 314 -0.98 -8.42 -0.35
N VAL A 315 -1.26 -7.17 -0.73
CA VAL A 315 -0.29 -6.26 -1.37
C VAL A 315 0.67 -5.59 -0.38
N ASP A 316 0.26 -5.45 0.89
CA ASP A 316 1.08 -4.86 1.97
C ASP A 316 1.71 -5.96 2.83
N HIS A 317 2.00 -7.11 2.24
CA HIS A 317 2.61 -8.24 2.94
C HIS A 317 4.04 -7.89 3.44
N PRO A 318 4.51 -8.47 4.56
CA PRO A 318 5.89 -8.30 4.97
C PRO A 318 6.84 -8.88 3.92
N VAL A 319 8.06 -8.33 3.83
CA VAL A 319 9.06 -8.82 2.86
C VAL A 319 9.49 -10.27 3.14
N THR A 320 9.44 -10.70 4.40
CA THR A 320 9.83 -12.05 4.83
C THR A 320 8.81 -12.64 5.80
N GLY A 321 8.80 -13.96 5.92
CA GLY A 321 8.01 -14.67 6.93
C GLY A 321 8.58 -16.05 7.25
N GLY A 322 8.22 -16.56 8.43
CA GLY A 322 8.74 -17.81 8.99
C GLY A 322 7.74 -18.97 9.04
N TYR A 323 6.62 -18.89 8.31
CA TYR A 323 5.68 -20.01 8.21
C TYR A 323 5.74 -20.67 6.83
N PRO A 324 5.52 -22.00 6.76
CA PRO A 324 5.52 -22.73 5.50
C PRO A 324 4.40 -22.24 4.58
N VAL A 325 4.73 -22.14 3.30
CA VAL A 325 3.83 -21.72 2.23
C VAL A 325 3.36 -22.96 1.47
N VAL A 326 2.08 -23.30 1.62
CA VAL A 326 1.46 -24.47 0.95
C VAL A 326 1.24 -24.23 -0.55
N GLY A 327 1.07 -22.98 -0.94
CA GLY A 327 0.93 -22.57 -2.33
C GLY A 327 0.88 -21.06 -2.51
N VAL A 328 0.92 -20.60 -3.75
CA VAL A 328 0.89 -19.18 -4.13
C VAL A 328 -0.26 -18.92 -5.10
N VAL A 329 -1.15 -17.99 -4.75
CA VAL A 329 -2.24 -17.52 -5.61
C VAL A 329 -1.66 -16.89 -6.89
N ARG A 330 -2.20 -17.26 -8.06
CA ARG A 330 -1.79 -16.68 -9.34
C ARG A 330 -1.97 -15.15 -9.34
N SER A 331 -1.01 -14.45 -9.92
CA SER A 331 -1.01 -12.98 -10.00
C SER A 331 -2.29 -12.41 -10.62
N SER A 332 -2.88 -13.11 -11.59
CA SER A 332 -4.15 -12.74 -12.23
C SER A 332 -5.35 -12.71 -11.28
N ALA A 333 -5.26 -13.40 -10.13
CA ALA A 333 -6.32 -13.48 -9.12
C ALA A 333 -6.05 -12.63 -7.87
N LEU A 334 -4.92 -11.91 -7.78
CA LEU A 334 -4.62 -11.07 -6.60
C LEU A 334 -5.70 -10.01 -6.35
N GLY A 335 -6.32 -9.48 -7.40
CA GLY A 335 -7.44 -8.53 -7.26
C GLY A 335 -8.65 -9.11 -6.52
N VAL A 336 -8.83 -10.43 -6.49
CA VAL A 336 -9.86 -11.09 -5.67
C VAL A 336 -9.63 -10.84 -4.18
N LEU A 337 -8.36 -10.86 -3.74
CA LEU A 337 -8.00 -10.60 -2.34
C LEU A 337 -8.39 -9.18 -1.92
N GLY A 338 -8.34 -8.22 -2.86
CA GLY A 338 -8.80 -6.86 -2.65
C GLY A 338 -10.33 -6.69 -2.64
N GLN A 339 -11.11 -7.69 -3.07
CA GLN A 339 -12.55 -7.56 -3.28
C GLN A 339 -13.41 -8.45 -2.37
N VAL A 340 -12.90 -9.59 -1.89
CA VAL A 340 -13.65 -10.45 -1.00
C VAL A 340 -13.90 -9.80 0.36
N ARG A 341 -15.10 -9.96 0.91
CA ARG A 341 -15.52 -9.37 2.19
C ARG A 341 -15.37 -10.36 3.35
N PRO A 342 -15.19 -9.87 4.58
CA PRO A 342 -15.42 -10.68 5.76
C PRO A 342 -16.80 -11.37 5.72
N GLY A 343 -16.84 -12.65 6.09
CA GLY A 343 -18.02 -13.51 6.03
C GLY A 343 -18.27 -14.18 4.67
N GLU A 344 -17.63 -13.72 3.58
CA GLU A 344 -17.69 -14.41 2.30
C GLU A 344 -16.72 -15.60 2.26
N ARG A 345 -17.02 -16.57 1.39
CA ARG A 345 -16.20 -17.77 1.21
C ARG A 345 -15.32 -17.66 -0.03
N VAL A 346 -14.06 -18.04 0.11
CA VAL A 346 -13.10 -18.24 -0.99
C VAL A 346 -12.82 -19.72 -1.18
N ARG A 347 -12.73 -20.17 -2.43
CA ARG A 347 -12.33 -21.54 -2.76
C ARG A 347 -11.00 -21.53 -3.49
N PHE A 348 -10.05 -22.30 -2.98
CA PHE A 348 -8.81 -22.55 -3.70
C PHE A 348 -9.03 -23.60 -4.79
N VAL A 349 -8.41 -23.41 -5.95
CA VAL A 349 -8.41 -24.37 -7.06
C VAL A 349 -6.99 -24.54 -7.56
N ARG A 350 -6.70 -25.70 -8.17
CA ARG A 350 -5.40 -25.92 -8.81
C ARG A 350 -5.20 -24.90 -9.94
N GLY A 351 -4.08 -24.20 -9.85
CA GLY A 351 -3.65 -23.12 -10.75
C GLY A 351 -3.17 -23.62 -12.10
#